data_AF-A0A2H0CSW5-F1
#
_entry.id   AF-A0A2H0CSW5-F1
#
_cell.length_a   1.000
_cell.length_b   1.000
_cell.length_c   1.000
_cell.angle_alpha   90.00
_cell.angle_beta   90.00
_cell.angle_gamma   90.00
#
_symmetry.space_group_name_H-M   'P 1'
#
loop_
_entity.id
_entity.type
_entity.pdbx_description
1 polymer ?
#
loop_
_entity_poly.entity_id
_entity_poly.type
_entity_poly.pdbx_seq_one_letter_code
_entity_poly.pdbx_strand_id
1 'polypeptide(L)'
;MSNSAAVLQEAVEFEKKALEKYKEAATMVKHPETKESIEKITAEKTQTIESMHWIIMAEAGKIETEKPAPVAEGEAPKSTASKCPFSGALAEMGIDITKMSKEEAMEKMGDMSKLFPDSSGS
;
A
#
# COMPACT_ATOMS: atom_id res chain seq x y z
N MET A 1 22.60 0.18 -17.38
CA MET A 1 21.13 0.34 -17.32
C MET A 1 20.80 0.95 -15.98
N SER A 2 20.19 2.15 -15.97
CA SER A 2 19.65 2.73 -14.73
C SER A 2 18.40 1.93 -14.36
N ASN A 3 18.44 1.26 -13.22
CA ASN A 3 17.26 0.60 -12.65
C ASN A 3 16.74 1.51 -11.54
N SER A 4 15.47 1.90 -11.64
CA SER A 4 14.67 2.58 -10.60
C SER A 4 14.92 1.99 -9.20
N ALA A 5 15.06 0.66 -9.08
CA ALA A 5 15.39 0.00 -7.83
C ALA A 5 16.73 0.46 -7.22
N ALA A 6 17.76 0.72 -8.04
CA ALA A 6 19.06 1.20 -7.55
C ALA A 6 18.99 2.66 -7.06
N VAL A 7 18.23 3.51 -7.77
CA VAL A 7 18.00 4.90 -7.34
C VAL A 7 17.18 4.95 -6.05
N LEU A 8 16.16 4.10 -5.92
CA LEU A 8 15.36 3.98 -4.70
C LEU A 8 16.18 3.45 -3.52
N GLN A 9 17.12 2.52 -3.75
CA GLN A 9 18.07 2.09 -2.71
C GLN A 9 18.93 3.25 -2.23
N GLU A 10 19.44 4.09 -3.13
CA GLU A 10 20.21 5.28 -2.75
C GLU A 10 19.35 6.27 -1.93
N ALA A 11 18.10 6.49 -2.33
CA ALA A 11 17.15 7.30 -1.57
C ALA A 11 16.92 6.75 -0.15
N VAL A 12 16.78 5.43 0.02
CA VAL A 12 16.66 4.78 1.33
C VAL A 12 17.90 5.02 2.20
N GLU A 13 19.10 4.98 1.63
CA GLU A 13 20.32 5.27 2.39
C GLU A 13 20.41 6.73 2.85
N PHE A 14 19.93 7.69 2.05
CA PHE A 14 19.80 9.08 2.49
C PHE A 14 18.77 9.25 3.61
N GLU A 15 17.61 8.60 3.49
CA GLU A 15 16.57 8.64 4.52
C GLU A 15 17.04 7.99 5.83
N LYS A 16 17.82 6.91 5.78
CA LYS A 16 18.44 6.30 6.98
C LYS A 16 19.40 7.27 7.68
N LYS A 17 20.27 7.94 6.92
CA LYS A 17 21.19 8.96 7.49
C LYS A 17 20.43 10.13 8.11
N ALA A 18 19.34 10.57 7.47
CA ALA A 18 18.48 11.59 8.03
C ALA A 18 17.80 11.11 9.33
N LEU A 19 17.31 9.87 9.36
CA LEU A 19 16.70 9.26 10.54
C LEU A 19 17.66 9.18 11.72
N GLU A 20 18.93 8.83 11.49
CA GLU A 20 19.97 8.87 12.53
C GLU A 20 20.14 10.27 13.12
N LYS A 21 20.11 11.32 12.27
CA LYS A 21 20.20 12.71 12.71
C LYS A 21 18.98 13.17 13.49
N TYR A 22 17.77 12.74 13.11
CA TYR A 22 16.57 13.01 13.91
C TYR A 22 16.64 12.34 15.29
N LYS A 23 17.10 11.08 15.35
CA LYS A 23 17.30 10.38 16.62
C LYS A 23 18.35 11.07 17.50
N GLU A 24 19.47 11.49 16.92
CA GLU A 24 20.49 12.28 17.63
C GLU A 24 19.89 13.58 18.18
N ALA A 25 19.16 14.34 17.36
CA ALA A 25 18.50 15.57 17.77
C ALA A 25 17.49 15.37 18.91
N ALA A 26 16.72 14.27 18.90
CA ALA A 26 15.78 13.93 19.95
C ALA A 26 16.44 13.73 21.33
N THR A 27 17.72 13.33 21.36
CA THR A 27 18.50 13.21 22.61
C THR A 27 19.05 14.55 23.12
N MET A 28 19.17 15.55 22.24
CA MET A 28 19.79 16.85 22.54
C MET A 28 18.78 17.96 22.81
N VAL A 29 17.57 17.85 22.26
CA VAL A 29 16.51 18.85 22.40
C VAL A 29 16.04 18.96 23.85
N LYS A 30 15.95 20.21 24.32
CA LYS A 30 15.53 20.55 25.69
C LYS A 30 14.03 20.83 25.81
N HIS A 31 13.38 21.23 24.72
CA HIS A 31 11.97 21.58 24.71
C HIS A 31 11.11 20.31 24.52
N PRO A 32 10.22 19.98 25.47
CA PRO A 32 9.42 18.74 25.40
C PRO A 32 8.57 18.63 24.13
N GLU A 33 7.90 19.70 23.72
CA GLU A 33 7.05 19.73 22.52
C GLU A 33 7.86 19.49 21.24
N THR A 34 9.07 20.05 21.17
CA THR A 34 9.99 19.81 20.05
C THR A 34 10.48 18.37 20.05
N LYS A 35 10.75 17.79 21.23
CA LYS A 35 11.18 16.39 21.35
C LYS A 35 10.09 15.45 20.86
N GLU A 36 8.86 15.64 21.32
CA GLU A 36 7.70 14.85 20.88
C GLU A 36 7.50 14.96 19.36
N SER A 37 7.63 16.16 18.80
CA SER A 37 7.53 16.37 17.35
C SER A 37 8.63 15.62 16.59
N ILE A 38 9.87 15.61 17.08
CA ILE A 38 10.98 14.87 16.45
C ILE A 38 10.76 13.36 16.58
N GLU A 39 10.26 12.87 17.71
CA GLU A 39 9.94 11.45 17.91
C GLU A 39 8.84 10.99 16.94
N LYS A 40 7.80 11.81 16.73
CA LYS A 40 6.77 11.56 15.72
C LYS A 40 7.35 11.50 14.30
N ILE A 41 8.16 12.48 13.92
CA ILE A 41 8.85 12.50 12.61
C ILE A 41 9.70 11.24 12.43
N THR A 42 10.42 10.82 13.49
CA THR A 42 11.26 9.61 13.48
C THR A 42 10.43 8.34 13.23
N ALA A 43 9.25 8.24 13.86
CA ALA A 43 8.35 7.11 13.65
C ALA A 43 7.81 7.06 12.22
N GLU A 44 7.31 8.19 11.69
CA GLU A 44 6.80 8.31 10.32
C GLU A 44 7.87 7.98 9.27
N LYS A 45 9.09 8.47 9.47
CA LYS A 45 10.24 8.18 8.61
C LYS A 45 10.64 6.71 8.63
N THR A 46 10.55 6.06 9.79
CA THR A 46 10.82 4.61 9.90
C THR A 46 9.82 3.81 9.06
N GLN A 47 8.52 4.09 9.17
CA GLN A 47 7.47 3.45 8.35
C GLN A 47 7.65 3.73 6.85
N THR A 48 8.08 4.95 6.50
CA THR A 48 8.37 5.32 5.10
C THR A 48 9.52 4.49 4.53
N ILE A 49 10.61 4.34 5.29
CA ILE A 49 11.76 3.52 4.90
C ILE A 49 11.34 2.07 4.71
N GLU A 50 10.55 1.50 5.63
CA GLU A 50 10.02 0.14 5.49
C GLU A 50 9.16 0.00 4.22
N SER A 51 8.28 0.96 3.96
CA SER A 51 7.46 1.00 2.73
C SER A 51 8.31 1.04 1.46
N MET A 52 9.40 1.82 1.45
CA MET A 52 10.34 1.86 0.33
C MET A 52 11.04 0.53 0.09
N HIS A 53 11.37 -0.24 1.13
CA HIS A 53 11.96 -1.57 0.94
C HIS A 53 11.01 -2.50 0.17
N TRP A 54 9.70 -2.44 0.46
CA TRP A 54 8.69 -3.22 -0.29
C TRP A 54 8.62 -2.78 -1.76
N ILE A 55 8.62 -1.47 -2.03
CA ILE A 55 8.62 -0.92 -3.40
C ILE A 55 9.86 -1.37 -4.18
N ILE A 56 11.04 -1.31 -3.55
CA ILE A 56 12.29 -1.77 -4.16
C ILE A 56 12.24 -3.26 -4.48
N MET A 57 11.65 -4.08 -3.60
CA MET A 57 11.47 -5.51 -3.86
C MET A 57 10.52 -5.75 -5.04
N ALA A 58 9.44 -4.98 -5.17
CA ALA A 58 8.51 -5.06 -6.31
C ALA A 58 9.22 -4.72 -7.60
N GLU A 59 9.94 -3.60 -7.61
CA GLU A 59 10.63 -3.11 -8.79
C GLU A 59 11.79 -4.03 -9.21
N ALA A 60 12.46 -4.67 -8.25
CA ALA A 60 13.50 -5.65 -8.52
C ALA A 60 12.95 -7.03 -8.97
N GLY A 61 11.63 -7.19 -9.08
CA GLY A 61 10.97 -8.47 -9.39
C GLY A 61 11.18 -9.54 -8.30
N LYS A 62 11.54 -9.12 -7.07
CA LYS A 62 11.74 -10.00 -5.91
C LYS A 62 10.44 -10.30 -5.17
N ILE A 63 9.41 -9.53 -5.43
CA ILE A 63 8.01 -9.86 -5.13
C ILE A 63 7.24 -9.83 -6.45
N GLU A 64 6.33 -10.78 -6.60
CA GLU A 64 5.52 -10.94 -7.80
C GLU A 64 4.56 -9.75 -7.88
N THR A 65 4.90 -8.74 -8.69
CA THR A 65 3.91 -7.79 -9.18
C THR A 65 3.10 -8.56 -10.21
N GLU A 66 1.85 -8.85 -9.89
CA GLU A 66 0.94 -9.61 -10.74
C GLU A 66 1.02 -9.07 -12.17
N LYS A 67 1.74 -9.79 -13.02
CA LYS A 67 1.68 -9.59 -14.46
C LYS A 67 0.23 -9.90 -14.81
N PRO A 68 -0.52 -9.03 -15.51
CA PRO A 68 -1.80 -9.44 -16.06
C PRO A 68 -1.47 -10.62 -16.95
N ALA A 69 -1.87 -11.82 -16.52
CA ALA A 69 -1.77 -12.98 -17.38
C ALA A 69 -2.51 -12.59 -18.66
N PRO A 70 -1.95 -12.84 -19.87
CA PRO A 70 -2.76 -12.77 -21.07
C PRO A 70 -3.99 -13.62 -20.78
N VAL A 71 -5.18 -13.05 -21.02
CA VAL A 71 -6.45 -13.75 -20.89
C VAL A 71 -6.42 -14.91 -21.87
N ALA A 72 -5.84 -16.03 -21.45
CA ALA A 72 -6.07 -17.32 -22.03
C ALA A 72 -7.44 -17.73 -21.50
N GLU A 73 -8.42 -17.75 -22.41
CA GLU A 73 -9.70 -18.39 -22.20
C GLU A 73 -9.49 -19.75 -21.50
N GLY A 74 -10.21 -19.94 -20.39
CA GLY A 74 -10.45 -21.25 -19.82
C GLY A 74 -9.34 -21.78 -18.90
N GLU A 75 -9.45 -21.46 -17.62
CA GLU A 75 -9.57 -22.42 -16.51
C GLU A 75 -9.30 -21.70 -15.17
N ALA A 76 -10.20 -21.89 -14.21
CA ALA A 76 -10.20 -21.18 -12.94
C ALA A 76 -8.98 -21.56 -12.05
N PRO A 77 -8.21 -20.61 -11.53
CA PRO A 77 -7.34 -20.84 -10.40
C PRO A 77 -8.04 -20.44 -9.09
N LYS A 78 -7.85 -21.30 -8.09
CA LYS A 78 -8.44 -21.26 -6.76
C LYS A 78 -8.09 -19.95 -6.05
N SER A 79 -9.12 -19.35 -5.44
CA SER A 79 -9.05 -18.32 -4.43
C SER A 79 -7.94 -18.60 -3.40
N THR A 80 -6.80 -17.97 -3.59
CA THR A 80 -5.87 -17.69 -2.49
C THR A 80 -6.13 -16.24 -2.12
N ALA A 81 -6.91 -16.07 -1.04
CA ALA A 81 -7.16 -14.80 -0.39
C ALA A 81 -5.83 -14.20 0.09
N SER A 82 -5.14 -13.52 -0.82
CA SER A 82 -4.01 -12.65 -0.54
C SER A 82 -4.53 -11.53 0.36
N LYS A 83 -3.97 -11.43 1.56
CA LYS A 83 -4.27 -10.40 2.57
C LYS A 83 -4.07 -9.00 1.97
N CYS A 84 -5.09 -8.43 1.34
CA CYS A 84 -5.13 -7.02 1.02
C CYS A 84 -5.27 -6.25 2.36
N PRO A 85 -4.37 -5.31 2.69
CA PRO A 85 -4.44 -4.55 3.94
C PRO A 85 -5.69 -3.66 4.04
N PHE A 86 -6.47 -3.52 2.95
CA PHE A 86 -7.77 -2.85 2.92
C PHE A 86 -8.94 -3.69 3.49
N SER A 87 -8.72 -4.98 3.79
CA SER A 87 -9.78 -5.86 4.31
C SER A 87 -10.26 -5.50 5.73
N GLY A 88 -9.46 -4.76 6.51
CA GLY A 88 -9.90 -4.23 7.82
C GLY A 88 -10.96 -3.13 7.71
N ALA A 89 -10.80 -2.21 6.75
CA ALA A 89 -11.71 -1.06 6.59
C ALA A 89 -13.09 -1.47 6.03
N LEU A 90 -13.13 -2.50 5.18
CA LEU A 90 -14.40 -3.01 4.63
C LEU A 90 -15.21 -3.80 5.67
N ALA A 91 -14.54 -4.46 6.63
CA ALA A 91 -15.19 -5.13 7.74
C ALA A 91 -15.86 -4.15 8.71
N GLU A 92 -15.25 -2.98 8.95
CA GLU A 92 -15.87 -1.91 9.76
C GLU A 92 -17.10 -1.28 9.09
N MET A 93 -17.18 -1.30 7.75
CA MET A 93 -18.37 -0.92 6.98
C MET A 93 -19.40 -2.05 6.80
N GLY A 94 -19.21 -3.21 7.44
CA GLY A 94 -20.16 -4.32 7.42
C GLY A 94 -20.15 -5.16 6.14
N ILE A 95 -19.13 -5.00 5.29
CA ILE A 95 -18.99 -5.75 4.03
C ILE A 95 -18.03 -6.92 4.29
N ASP A 96 -18.59 -8.03 4.76
CA ASP A 96 -17.85 -9.27 4.98
C ASP A 96 -17.70 -10.03 3.65
N ILE A 97 -16.63 -9.72 2.91
CA ILE A 97 -16.27 -10.40 1.65
C ILE A 97 -16.01 -11.90 1.88
N THR A 98 -15.73 -12.34 3.11
CA THR A 98 -15.53 -13.77 3.42
C THR A 98 -16.84 -14.55 3.52
N LYS A 99 -17.98 -13.86 3.62
CA LYS A 99 -19.32 -14.47 3.69
C LYS A 99 -20.19 -14.24 2.45
N MET A 100 -19.78 -13.38 1.52
CA MET A 100 -20.56 -13.14 0.29
C MET A 100 -20.10 -14.08 -0.83
N SER A 101 -21.05 -14.81 -1.43
CA SER A 101 -20.78 -15.55 -2.66
C SER A 101 -20.41 -14.57 -3.78
N LYS A 102 -19.52 -14.99 -4.68
CA LYS A 102 -19.06 -14.20 -5.85
C LYS A 102 -20.23 -13.66 -6.68
N GLU A 103 -21.36 -14.38 -6.70
CA GLU A 103 -22.59 -14.02 -7.41
C GLU A 103 -23.34 -12.86 -6.73
N GLU A 104 -23.50 -12.86 -5.39
CA GLU A 104 -24.17 -11.78 -4.66
C GLU A 104 -23.40 -10.45 -4.73
N ALA A 105 -22.07 -10.52 -4.78
CA ALA A 105 -21.22 -9.34 -4.93
C ALA A 105 -21.35 -8.71 -6.33
N MET A 106 -21.45 -9.52 -7.39
CA MET A 106 -21.68 -9.02 -8.75
C MET A 106 -23.07 -8.45 -8.95
N GLU A 107 -24.10 -9.06 -8.34
CA GLU A 107 -25.48 -8.58 -8.47
C GLU A 107 -25.67 -7.20 -7.81
N LYS A 108 -25.07 -6.97 -6.64
CA LYS A 108 -25.10 -5.65 -5.96
C LYS A 108 -24.28 -4.57 -6.69
N MET A 109 -23.15 -4.92 -7.31
CA MET A 109 -22.38 -3.97 -8.14
C MET A 109 -23.12 -3.61 -9.43
N GLY A 110 -23.80 -4.58 -10.05
CA GLY A 110 -24.61 -4.36 -11.25
C GLY A 110 -25.82 -3.46 -11.00
N ASP A 111 -26.41 -3.49 -9.79
CA ASP A 111 -27.54 -2.63 -9.47
C ASP A 111 -27.14 -1.17 -9.16
N MET A 112 -25.94 -0.94 -8.58
CA MET A 112 -25.40 0.42 -8.45
C MET A 112 -25.12 1.09 -9.80
N SER A 113 -24.88 0.31 -10.86
CA SER A 113 -24.69 0.83 -12.22
C SER A 113 -26.00 1.38 -12.82
N LYS A 114 -27.16 1.03 -12.24
CA LYS A 114 -28.47 1.58 -12.63
C LYS A 114 -28.82 2.85 -11.87
N LEU A 115 -28.19 3.10 -10.72
CA LEU A 115 -28.41 4.30 -9.90
C LEU A 115 -27.63 5.52 -10.39
N PHE A 116 -26.61 5.32 -11.23
CA PHE A 116 -25.88 6.39 -11.90
C PHE A 116 -26.07 6.25 -13.41
N PRO A 117 -27.16 6.80 -13.99
CA PRO A 117 -27.23 6.94 -15.43
C PRO A 117 -26.08 7.85 -15.85
N ASP A 118 -25.24 7.32 -16.74
CA ASP A 118 -24.27 8.01 -17.59
C ASP A 118 -24.41 9.53 -17.57
N SER A 119 -23.57 10.23 -16.80
CA SER A 119 -23.26 11.63 -17.11
C SER A 119 -22.19 11.65 -18.20
N SER A 120 -22.48 11.01 -19.34
CA SER A 120 -21.86 11.33 -20.62
C SER A 120 -22.90 12.11 -21.43
N GLY A 121 -22.75 13.43 -21.45
CA GLY A 121 -23.67 14.29 -22.17
C GLY A 121 -23.32 15.77 -22.11
N SER A 122 -22.45 16.18 -23.04
CA SER A 122 -22.05 17.55 -23.47
C SER A 122 -20.70 18.05 -22.98
#